data_AF-A0A414ZKD2-F1
#
_entry.id   AF-A0A414ZKD2-F1
#
_cell.length_a   1.000
_cell.length_b   1.000
_cell.length_c   1.000
_cell.angle_alpha   90.00
_cell.angle_beta   90.00
_cell.angle_gamma   90.00
#
_symmetry.space_group_name_H-M   'P 1'
#
loop_
_entity.id
_entity.type
_entity.pdbx_description
1 polymer ?
#
loop_
_entity_poly.entity_id
_entity_poly.type
_entity_poly.pdbx_seq_one_letter_code
_entity_poly.pdbx_strand_id
1 'polypeptide(L)'
;MGEKFTSRVGFLIRNFRIAAEMTQKELADKCGLNESTIRNYELGNRYPDEATLLNIANNLGVSFYALSDPDVANIFSALHVLFDIEWAYGLRPTIKDGEVCFKFEERLPSAGSRPQEDLDNFKKMVEYWARLRDKLENGEITETEYYLNEIKFPMNPIDSDKEYTVSLNLDDDDQLLVQNLNEDEKAAETAELLKDLFPDFSYVKRKRKPKKE
;
A
#
# COMPACT_ATOMS: atom_id res chain seq x y z
N MET A 1 25.39 7.99 -7.18
CA MET A 1 24.28 8.90 -7.50
C MET A 1 23.06 8.02 -7.75
N GLY A 2 22.16 7.91 -6.76
CA GLY A 2 20.90 7.19 -6.98
C GLY A 2 20.01 8.06 -7.86
N GLU A 3 19.50 7.51 -8.97
CA GLU A 3 18.50 8.21 -9.78
C GLU A 3 17.26 8.47 -8.89
N LYS A 4 16.90 9.75 -8.74
CA LYS A 4 15.73 10.16 -7.96
C LYS A 4 14.49 9.98 -8.84
N PHE A 5 13.85 8.82 -8.73
CA PHE A 5 12.56 8.57 -9.41
C PHE A 5 11.47 9.42 -8.75
N THR A 6 10.75 10.18 -9.56
CA THR A 6 9.65 11.05 -9.11
C THR A 6 8.29 10.35 -9.12
N SER A 7 8.20 9.13 -9.64
CA SER A 7 6.99 8.30 -9.71
C SER A 7 7.30 6.82 -9.53
N ARG A 8 6.55 6.13 -8.64
CA ARG A 8 6.60 4.66 -8.47
C ARG A 8 6.25 3.94 -9.77
N VAL A 9 5.19 4.36 -10.44
CA VAL A 9 4.74 3.76 -11.71
C VAL A 9 5.83 3.85 -12.79
N GLY A 10 6.45 5.01 -12.95
CA GLY A 10 7.55 5.21 -13.90
C GLY A 10 8.74 4.29 -13.63
N PHE A 11 9.13 4.17 -12.36
CA PHE A 11 10.18 3.25 -11.91
C PHE A 11 9.85 1.79 -12.24
N LEU A 12 8.62 1.35 -11.97
CA LEU A 12 8.17 -0.01 -12.25
C LEU A 12 8.16 -0.31 -13.75
N ILE A 13 7.62 0.60 -14.58
CA ILE A 13 7.64 0.45 -16.05
C ILE A 13 9.07 0.24 -16.54
N ARG A 14 10.02 1.06 -16.08
CA ARG A 14 11.43 0.94 -16.45
C ARG A 14 12.01 -0.41 -16.05
N ASN A 15 11.78 -0.85 -14.81
CA ASN A 15 12.35 -2.09 -14.30
C ASN A 15 11.83 -3.31 -15.05
N PHE A 16 10.51 -3.41 -15.26
CA PHE A 16 9.93 -4.51 -16.02
C PHE A 16 10.35 -4.48 -17.49
N ARG A 17 10.48 -3.30 -18.09
CA ARG A 17 11.02 -3.16 -19.45
C ARG A 17 12.45 -3.70 -19.55
N ILE A 18 13.32 -3.33 -18.61
CA ILE A 18 14.72 -3.81 -18.58
C ILE A 18 14.76 -5.32 -18.33
N ALA A 19 13.94 -5.84 -17.42
CA ALA A 19 13.84 -7.27 -17.15
C ALA A 19 13.32 -8.07 -18.36
N ALA A 20 12.49 -7.45 -19.20
CA ALA A 20 12.04 -8.02 -20.47
C ALA A 20 13.01 -7.74 -21.64
N GLU A 21 14.21 -7.23 -21.34
CA GLU A 21 15.27 -6.92 -22.31
C GLU A 21 14.85 -5.99 -23.46
N MET A 22 13.88 -5.10 -23.21
CA MET A 22 13.39 -4.15 -24.22
C MET A 22 14.04 -2.77 -24.08
N THR A 23 14.30 -2.12 -25.20
CA THR A 23 14.60 -0.68 -25.26
C THR A 23 13.33 0.16 -25.08
N GLN A 24 13.47 1.45 -24.73
CA GLN A 24 12.31 2.37 -24.65
C GLN A 24 11.56 2.44 -25.99
N LYS A 25 12.30 2.39 -27.10
CA LYS A 25 11.74 2.39 -28.45
C LYS A 25 10.94 1.12 -28.73
N GLU A 26 11.46 -0.07 -28.42
CA GLU A 26 10.73 -1.32 -28.65
C GLU A 26 9.45 -1.42 -27.83
N LEU A 27 9.47 -0.99 -26.56
CA LEU A 27 8.25 -0.91 -25.75
C LEU A 27 7.26 0.09 -26.34
N ALA A 28 7.73 1.25 -26.80
CA ALA A 28 6.90 2.26 -27.43
C ALA A 28 6.24 1.75 -28.71
N ASP A 29 7.02 1.11 -29.59
CA ASP A 29 6.54 0.52 -30.85
C ASP A 29 5.45 -0.54 -30.58
N LYS A 30 5.67 -1.43 -29.60
CA LYS A 30 4.67 -2.43 -29.16
C LYS A 30 3.39 -1.81 -28.62
N CYS A 31 3.51 -0.70 -27.91
CA CYS A 31 2.36 0.01 -27.34
C CYS A 31 1.67 0.94 -28.34
N GLY A 32 2.24 1.18 -29.53
CA GLY A 32 1.76 2.21 -30.46
C GLY A 32 1.96 3.63 -29.92
N LEU A 33 3.04 3.85 -29.16
CA LEU A 33 3.42 5.13 -28.56
C LEU A 33 4.74 5.64 -29.15
N ASN A 34 5.06 6.91 -28.90
CA ASN A 34 6.39 7.45 -29.20
C ASN A 34 7.39 7.04 -28.11
N GLU A 35 8.65 6.81 -28.48
CA GLU A 35 9.75 6.54 -27.52
C GLU A 35 9.84 7.63 -26.43
N SER A 36 9.68 8.90 -26.82
CA SER A 36 9.67 10.03 -25.89
C SER A 36 8.53 9.96 -24.88
N THR A 37 7.40 9.33 -25.22
CA THR A 37 6.28 9.12 -24.29
C THR A 37 6.66 8.13 -23.21
N ILE A 38 7.22 6.96 -23.58
CA ILE A 38 7.72 5.96 -22.61
C ILE A 38 8.80 6.57 -21.71
N ARG A 39 9.76 7.29 -22.30
CA ARG A 39 10.80 7.99 -21.54
C ARG A 39 10.23 8.97 -20.51
N ASN A 40 9.18 9.73 -20.87
CA ASN A 40 8.55 10.67 -19.93
C ASN A 40 7.81 9.97 -18.80
N TYR A 41 7.21 8.80 -19.04
CA TYR A 41 6.63 7.99 -17.97
C TYR A 41 7.71 7.43 -17.04
N GLU A 42 8.77 6.85 -17.59
CA GLU A 42 9.87 6.28 -16.79
C GLU A 42 10.63 7.31 -15.95
N LEU A 43 10.73 8.54 -16.44
CA LEU A 43 11.30 9.67 -15.69
C LEU A 43 10.31 10.30 -14.70
N GLY A 44 9.03 9.88 -14.69
CA GLY A 44 7.97 10.46 -13.87
C GLY A 44 7.58 11.89 -14.25
N ASN A 45 7.92 12.35 -15.46
CA ASN A 45 7.52 13.67 -15.99
C ASN A 45 6.04 13.71 -16.40
N ARG A 46 5.48 12.54 -16.71
CA ARG A 46 4.06 12.35 -17.05
C ARG A 46 3.57 11.08 -16.38
N TYR A 47 2.27 11.00 -16.17
CA TYR A 47 1.60 9.81 -15.68
C TYR A 47 0.74 9.19 -16.81
N PRO A 48 0.82 7.87 -17.07
CA PRO A 48 -0.02 7.21 -18.06
C PRO A 48 -1.47 7.09 -17.56
N ASP A 49 -2.46 7.31 -18.41
CA ASP A 49 -3.85 6.98 -18.04
C ASP A 49 -4.04 5.46 -17.93
N GLU A 50 -5.18 5.03 -17.38
CA GLU A 50 -5.47 3.62 -17.12
C GLU A 50 -5.36 2.75 -18.39
N ALA A 51 -5.89 3.23 -19.52
CA ALA A 51 -5.85 2.51 -20.79
C ALA A 51 -4.42 2.36 -21.32
N THR A 52 -3.61 3.42 -21.20
CA THR A 52 -2.20 3.42 -21.58
C THR A 52 -1.39 2.51 -20.67
N LEU A 53 -1.63 2.56 -19.36
CA LEU A 53 -0.94 1.71 -18.38
C LEU A 53 -1.27 0.24 -18.58
N LEU A 54 -2.54 -0.09 -18.84
CA LEU A 54 -2.96 -1.46 -19.18
C LEU A 54 -2.30 -1.96 -20.47
N ASN A 55 -2.20 -1.10 -21.50
CA ASN A 55 -1.51 -1.44 -22.74
C ASN A 55 -0.01 -1.71 -22.52
N ILE A 56 0.65 -0.90 -21.69
CA ILE A 56 2.05 -1.11 -21.30
C ILE A 56 2.20 -2.43 -20.53
N ALA A 57 1.35 -2.68 -19.53
CA ALA A 57 1.37 -3.91 -18.73
C ALA A 57 1.24 -5.17 -19.60
N ASN A 58 0.28 -5.17 -20.53
CA ASN A 58 0.06 -6.26 -21.48
C ASN A 58 1.30 -6.53 -22.36
N ASN A 59 1.94 -5.47 -22.87
CA ASN A 59 3.14 -5.60 -23.72
C ASN A 59 4.41 -5.99 -22.95
N LEU A 60 4.42 -5.74 -21.63
CA LEU A 60 5.45 -6.22 -20.71
C LEU A 60 5.15 -7.63 -20.17
N GLY A 61 3.95 -8.17 -20.40
CA GLY A 61 3.54 -9.47 -19.90
C GLY A 61 3.31 -9.51 -18.39
N VAL A 62 2.93 -8.38 -17.78
CA VAL A 62 2.67 -8.26 -16.33
C VAL A 62 1.23 -7.85 -16.05
N SER A 63 0.78 -8.10 -14.82
CA SER A 63 -0.52 -7.61 -14.32
C SER A 63 -0.56 -6.09 -14.33
N PHE A 64 -1.72 -5.51 -14.66
CA PHE A 64 -1.98 -4.06 -14.49
C PHE A 64 -1.65 -3.60 -13.06
N TYR A 65 -2.05 -4.41 -12.07
CA TYR A 65 -1.85 -4.14 -10.64
C TYR A 65 -0.38 -4.24 -10.18
N ALA A 66 0.50 -4.83 -11.00
CA ALA A 66 1.94 -4.81 -10.74
C ALA A 66 2.58 -3.46 -11.09
N LEU A 67 1.88 -2.59 -11.86
CA LEU A 67 2.34 -1.27 -12.24
C LEU A 67 1.52 -0.14 -11.60
N SER A 68 0.21 -0.34 -11.44
CA SER A 68 -0.69 0.71 -10.94
C SER A 68 -0.39 1.10 -9.50
N ASP A 69 -0.90 2.25 -9.10
CA ASP A 69 -0.94 2.61 -7.70
C ASP A 69 -1.85 1.63 -6.92
N PRO A 70 -1.54 1.34 -5.65
CA PRO A 70 -2.35 0.45 -4.82
C PRO A 70 -3.79 0.94 -4.61
N ASP A 71 -4.75 0.03 -4.77
CA ASP A 71 -6.16 0.21 -4.47
C ASP A 71 -6.70 -0.99 -3.66
N VAL A 72 -6.74 -0.87 -2.34
CA VAL A 72 -7.18 -1.98 -1.46
C VAL A 72 -8.68 -2.30 -1.58
N ALA A 73 -9.48 -1.46 -2.25
CA ALA A 73 -10.87 -1.78 -2.55
C ALA A 73 -11.00 -2.82 -3.69
N ASN A 74 -9.95 -2.97 -4.51
CA ASN A 74 -9.90 -4.00 -5.54
C ASN A 74 -9.15 -5.24 -5.03
N ILE A 75 -9.80 -6.41 -5.04
CA ILE A 75 -9.22 -7.66 -4.50
C ILE A 75 -7.87 -8.05 -5.11
N PHE A 76 -7.64 -7.76 -6.39
CA PHE A 76 -6.38 -8.08 -7.04
C PHE A 76 -5.29 -7.13 -6.60
N SER A 77 -5.60 -5.83 -6.53
CA SER A 77 -4.65 -4.85 -6.01
C SER A 77 -4.36 -5.05 -4.53
N ALA A 78 -5.36 -5.43 -3.72
CA ALA A 78 -5.16 -5.78 -2.31
C ALA A 78 -4.17 -6.95 -2.16
N LEU A 79 -4.28 -8.00 -2.99
CA LEU A 79 -3.31 -9.08 -3.00
C LEU A 79 -1.92 -8.62 -3.46
N HIS A 80 -1.83 -7.75 -4.46
CA HIS A 80 -0.56 -7.17 -4.89
C HIS A 80 0.12 -6.34 -3.78
N VAL A 81 -0.65 -5.64 -2.94
CA VAL A 81 -0.12 -4.96 -1.73
C VAL A 81 0.48 -5.97 -0.77
N LEU A 82 -0.16 -7.12 -0.55
CA LEU A 82 0.40 -8.17 0.32
C LEU A 82 1.70 -8.75 -0.24
N PHE A 83 1.82 -8.93 -1.57
CA PHE A 83 3.08 -9.30 -2.19
C PHE A 83 4.16 -8.23 -1.96
N ASP A 84 3.84 -6.96 -2.18
CA ASP A 84 4.79 -5.86 -1.94
C ASP A 84 5.25 -5.83 -0.47
N ILE A 85 4.37 -6.10 0.49
CA ILE A 85 4.69 -6.18 1.92
C ILE A 85 5.63 -7.37 2.23
N GLU A 86 5.38 -8.56 1.67
CA GLU A 86 6.29 -9.71 1.80
C GLU A 86 7.68 -9.35 1.26
N TRP A 87 7.74 -8.79 0.05
CA TRP A 87 9.00 -8.41 -0.59
C TRP A 87 9.74 -7.32 0.19
N ALA A 88 9.02 -6.34 0.75
CA ALA A 88 9.60 -5.21 1.45
C ALA A 88 10.04 -5.56 2.88
N TYR A 89 9.26 -6.35 3.62
CA TYR A 89 9.39 -6.51 5.07
C TYR A 89 9.39 -7.96 5.56
N GLY A 90 9.15 -8.94 4.70
CA GLY A 90 9.18 -10.37 5.06
C GLY A 90 7.94 -10.87 5.79
N LEU A 91 6.86 -10.08 5.85
CA LEU A 91 5.57 -10.52 6.38
C LEU A 91 4.82 -11.30 5.29
N ARG A 92 4.63 -12.61 5.50
CA ARG A 92 4.03 -13.51 4.50
C ARG A 92 2.94 -14.40 5.08
N PRO A 93 1.97 -14.86 4.27
CA PRO A 93 0.96 -15.81 4.74
C PRO A 93 1.55 -17.21 4.96
N THR A 94 0.93 -17.95 5.87
CA THR A 94 1.14 -19.38 6.15
C THR A 94 -0.18 -20.01 6.53
N ILE A 95 -0.31 -21.32 6.39
CA ILE A 95 -1.48 -22.06 6.87
C ILE A 95 -1.14 -22.69 8.21
N LYS A 96 -1.93 -22.41 9.24
CA LYS A 96 -1.83 -23.01 10.57
C LYS A 96 -3.24 -23.40 11.01
N ASP A 97 -3.42 -24.66 11.42
CA ASP A 97 -4.71 -25.19 11.89
C ASP A 97 -5.89 -24.97 10.91
N GLY A 98 -5.60 -24.92 9.60
CA GLY A 98 -6.61 -24.70 8.55
C GLY A 98 -6.92 -23.22 8.26
N GLU A 99 -6.30 -22.30 8.99
CA GLU A 99 -6.49 -20.87 8.85
C GLU A 99 -5.26 -20.19 8.26
N VAL A 100 -5.48 -19.08 7.55
CA VAL A 100 -4.40 -18.25 7.02
C VAL A 100 -3.92 -17.33 8.15
N CYS A 101 -2.65 -17.45 8.50
CA CYS A 101 -1.98 -16.56 9.45
C CYS A 101 -0.83 -15.86 8.75
N PHE A 102 -0.48 -14.66 9.19
CA PHE A 102 0.75 -14.01 8.76
C PHE A 102 1.88 -14.26 9.75
N LYS A 103 3.11 -14.37 9.23
CA LYS A 103 4.33 -14.45 10.05
C LYS A 103 5.46 -13.68 9.39
N PHE A 104 6.37 -13.19 10.22
CA PHE A 104 7.66 -12.66 9.78
C PHE A 104 8.66 -13.78 9.56
N GLU A 105 9.31 -13.78 8.41
CA GLU A 105 10.44 -14.65 8.08
C GLU A 105 11.57 -13.89 7.39
N GLU A 106 12.68 -14.58 7.13
CA GLU A 106 13.76 -14.05 6.31
C GLU A 106 13.20 -13.63 4.94
N ARG A 107 13.55 -12.41 4.51
CA ARG A 107 13.16 -11.89 3.20
C ARG A 107 13.78 -12.76 2.09
N LEU A 108 13.10 -12.79 0.95
CA LEU A 108 13.60 -13.51 -0.22
C LEU A 108 15.03 -13.03 -0.58
N PRO A 109 15.97 -13.93 -0.91
CA PRO A 109 17.35 -13.55 -1.24
C PRO A 109 17.47 -12.56 -2.41
N SER A 110 16.48 -12.54 -3.30
CA SER A 110 16.39 -11.64 -4.45
C SER A 110 15.82 -10.26 -4.11
N ALA A 111 15.33 -10.05 -2.89
CA ALA A 111 14.73 -8.78 -2.49
C ALA A 111 15.81 -7.70 -2.30
N GLY A 112 15.50 -6.47 -2.71
CA GLY A 112 16.44 -5.35 -2.57
C GLY A 112 16.84 -5.10 -1.11
N SER A 113 18.03 -4.53 -0.90
CA SER A 113 18.48 -4.17 0.44
C SER A 113 17.49 -3.20 1.11
N ARG A 114 17.31 -3.39 2.41
CA ARG A 114 16.53 -2.50 3.26
C ARG A 114 17.27 -2.33 4.59
N PRO A 115 17.26 -1.14 5.21
CA PRO A 115 17.83 -0.95 6.54
C PRO A 115 17.23 -1.97 7.52
N GLN A 116 18.07 -2.58 8.36
CA GLN A 116 17.60 -3.51 9.39
C GLN A 116 16.63 -2.83 10.35
N GLU A 117 16.88 -1.56 10.67
CA GLU A 117 16.02 -0.73 11.51
C GLU A 117 14.58 -0.62 10.96
N ASP A 118 14.40 -0.47 9.63
CA ASP A 118 13.06 -0.45 9.03
C ASP A 118 12.33 -1.79 9.23
N LEU A 119 13.06 -2.91 9.12
CA LEU A 119 12.49 -4.26 9.29
C LEU A 119 12.06 -4.48 10.74
N ASP A 120 12.93 -4.13 11.68
CA ASP A 120 12.67 -4.25 13.11
C ASP A 120 11.52 -3.33 13.55
N ASN A 121 11.49 -2.10 13.04
CA ASN A 121 10.42 -1.14 13.34
C ASN A 121 9.08 -1.58 12.76
N PHE A 122 9.02 -2.05 11.51
CA PHE A 122 7.77 -2.54 10.93
C PHE A 122 7.24 -3.77 11.69
N LYS A 123 8.13 -4.68 12.11
CA LYS A 123 7.75 -5.79 12.98
C LYS A 123 7.11 -5.32 14.29
N LYS A 124 7.72 -4.33 14.97
CA LYS A 124 7.15 -3.72 16.18
C LYS A 124 5.79 -3.07 15.92
N MET A 125 5.59 -2.42 14.78
CA MET A 125 4.30 -1.82 14.41
C MET A 125 3.19 -2.88 14.24
N VAL A 126 3.51 -4.01 13.62
CA VAL A 126 2.55 -5.12 13.46
C VAL A 126 2.28 -5.81 14.82
N GLU A 127 3.28 -5.91 15.69
CA GLU A 127 3.10 -6.39 17.07
C GLU A 127 2.22 -5.43 17.90
N TYR A 128 2.40 -4.12 17.74
CA TYR A 128 1.53 -3.09 18.31
C TYR A 128 0.08 -3.28 17.83
N TRP A 129 -0.13 -3.46 16.53
CA TRP A 129 -1.46 -3.68 15.96
C TRP A 129 -2.13 -4.95 16.51
N ALA A 130 -1.37 -6.04 16.68
CA ALA A 130 -1.87 -7.27 17.30
C ALA A 130 -2.33 -7.04 18.75
N ARG A 131 -1.52 -6.37 19.59
CA ARG A 131 -1.91 -6.04 20.98
C ARG A 131 -3.13 -5.13 21.04
N LEU A 132 -3.22 -4.15 20.15
CA LEU A 132 -4.38 -3.27 20.05
C LEU A 132 -5.65 -4.06 19.67
N ARG A 133 -5.53 -5.07 18.80
CA ARG A 133 -6.63 -5.97 18.45
C ARG A 133 -7.06 -6.86 19.61
N ASP A 134 -6.11 -7.39 20.37
CA ASP A 134 -6.39 -8.20 21.57
C ASP A 134 -7.17 -7.38 22.62
N LYS A 135 -6.81 -6.10 22.83
CA LYS A 135 -7.54 -5.19 23.72
C LYS A 135 -9.00 -5.01 23.31
N LEU A 136 -9.26 -4.88 22.00
CA LEU A 136 -10.62 -4.79 21.47
C LEU A 136 -11.41 -6.09 21.73
N GLU A 137 -10.78 -7.24 21.50
CA GLU A 137 -11.43 -8.56 21.70
C GLU A 137 -11.70 -8.88 23.18
N ASN A 138 -10.82 -8.43 24.08
CA ASN A 138 -11.01 -8.54 25.53
C ASN A 138 -12.01 -7.51 26.09
N GLY A 139 -12.47 -6.55 25.28
CA GLY A 139 -13.36 -5.47 25.71
C GLY A 139 -12.69 -4.39 26.57
N GLU A 140 -11.36 -4.29 26.53
CA GLU A 140 -10.59 -3.24 27.21
C GLU A 140 -10.72 -1.88 26.51
N ILE A 141 -10.96 -1.90 25.19
CA ILE A 141 -11.27 -0.72 24.37
C ILE A 141 -12.50 -0.99 23.50
N THR A 142 -13.18 0.09 23.12
CA THR A 142 -14.31 0.08 22.19
C THR A 142 -13.86 0.03 20.73
N GLU A 143 -14.76 -0.36 19.81
CA GLU A 143 -14.50 -0.26 18.36
C GLU A 143 -14.12 1.17 17.95
N THR A 144 -14.78 2.18 18.52
CA THR A 144 -14.48 3.59 18.27
C THR A 144 -13.04 3.94 18.67
N GLU A 145 -12.59 3.52 19.85
CA GLU A 145 -11.21 3.72 20.30
C GLU A 145 -10.20 2.98 19.42
N TYR A 146 -10.53 1.77 18.97
CA TYR A 146 -9.71 1.01 18.02
C TYR A 146 -9.52 1.77 16.70
N TYR A 147 -10.62 2.22 16.07
CA TYR A 147 -10.56 2.99 14.82
C TYR A 147 -9.83 4.33 15.00
N LEU A 148 -10.05 5.03 16.12
CA LEU A 148 -9.33 6.27 16.41
C LEU A 148 -7.82 6.05 16.52
N ASN A 149 -7.38 4.91 17.04
CA ASN A 149 -5.96 4.55 17.06
C ASN A 149 -5.42 4.29 15.64
N GLU A 150 -6.16 3.57 14.79
CA GLU A 150 -5.74 3.31 13.40
C GLU A 150 -5.54 4.62 12.60
N ILE A 151 -6.48 5.56 12.66
CA ILE A 151 -6.41 6.79 11.85
C ILE A 151 -5.42 7.82 12.39
N LYS A 152 -5.11 7.79 13.69
CA LYS A 152 -4.15 8.71 14.31
C LYS A 152 -2.73 8.18 14.25
N PHE A 153 -2.51 6.94 13.82
CA PHE A 153 -1.21 6.31 13.78
C PHE A 153 -0.48 6.51 12.43
N PRO A 154 0.83 6.84 12.43
CA PRO A 154 1.54 7.47 13.54
C PRO A 154 1.05 8.90 13.73
N MET A 155 1.08 9.41 14.96
CA MET A 155 0.65 10.78 15.21
C MET A 155 1.63 11.75 14.54
N ASN A 156 1.11 12.65 13.70
CA ASN A 156 1.95 13.61 12.98
C ASN A 156 2.78 14.44 13.96
N PRO A 157 4.08 14.68 13.68
CA PRO A 157 4.91 15.52 14.52
C PRO A 157 4.35 16.94 14.56
N ILE A 158 4.32 17.53 15.75
CA ILE A 158 3.84 18.92 15.96
C ILE A 158 4.87 19.95 15.46
N ASP A 159 6.14 19.54 15.32
CA ASP A 159 7.26 20.39 14.87
C ASP A 159 7.85 19.88 13.55
N SER A 160 8.24 20.80 12.67
CA SER A 160 8.68 20.50 11.29
C SER A 160 10.01 19.73 11.18
N ASP A 161 10.80 19.67 12.25
CA ASP A 161 12.22 19.32 12.19
C ASP A 161 12.58 18.00 12.91
N LYS A 162 11.60 17.16 13.24
CA LYS A 162 11.87 15.84 13.83
C LYS A 162 11.78 14.74 12.77
N GLU A 163 12.91 14.09 12.49
CA GLU A 163 12.93 12.80 11.81
C GLU A 163 11.95 11.85 12.51
N TYR A 164 11.15 11.12 11.73
CA TYR A 164 10.24 10.08 12.22
C TYR A 164 11.07 8.95 12.84
N THR A 165 11.41 9.08 14.12
CA THR A 165 11.96 7.98 14.91
C THR A 165 10.79 7.19 15.48
N VAL A 166 10.64 5.94 15.06
CA VAL A 166 9.62 5.02 15.56
C VAL A 166 10.08 4.52 16.93
N SER A 167 9.90 5.35 17.96
CA SER A 167 10.11 4.95 19.35
C SER A 167 8.81 4.39 19.93
N LEU A 168 8.38 3.22 19.44
CA LEU A 168 7.24 2.50 20.03
C LEU A 168 7.72 1.73 21.26
N ASN A 169 7.28 2.16 22.44
CA ASN A 169 7.46 1.37 23.65
C ASN A 169 6.23 0.47 23.83
N LEU A 170 6.39 -0.84 23.59
CA LEU A 170 5.29 -1.80 23.69
C LEU A 170 4.83 -2.04 25.15
N ASP A 171 5.62 -1.63 26.13
CA ASP A 171 5.32 -1.80 27.57
C ASP A 171 4.60 -0.59 28.18
N ASP A 172 4.36 0.46 27.38
CA ASP A 172 3.74 1.71 27.81
C ASP A 172 2.32 1.82 27.22
N ASP A 173 1.33 1.38 27.98
CA ASP A 173 -0.09 1.43 27.61
C ASP A 173 -0.59 2.86 27.37
N ASP A 174 0.09 3.89 27.88
CA ASP A 174 -0.28 5.29 27.67
C ASP A 174 0.10 5.81 26.27
N GLN A 175 1.04 5.16 25.57
CA GLN A 175 1.30 5.42 24.13
C GLN A 175 0.25 4.77 23.21
N LEU A 176 -0.54 3.83 23.74
CA LEU A 176 -1.70 3.20 23.08
C LEU A 176 -3.00 4.01 23.25
N LEU A 177 -2.97 5.08 24.05
CA LEU A 177 -4.11 5.95 24.31
C LEU A 177 -3.77 7.33 23.76
N VAL A 178 -4.10 7.58 22.49
CA VAL A 178 -3.98 8.93 21.92
C VAL A 178 -4.94 9.87 22.66
N GLN A 179 -4.39 10.52 23.68
CA GLN A 179 -4.86 11.64 24.49
C GLN A 179 -6.37 11.90 24.39
N ASN A 180 -7.06 11.49 25.46
CA ASN A 180 -8.42 11.85 25.82
C ASN A 180 -8.83 13.23 25.29
N LEU A 181 -9.63 13.24 24.22
CA LEU A 181 -10.36 14.42 23.81
C LEU A 181 -11.79 14.25 24.31
N ASN A 182 -12.13 15.06 25.32
CA ASN A 182 -13.50 15.36 25.69
C ASN A 182 -14.32 15.64 24.42
N GLU A 183 -15.31 14.79 24.14
CA GLU A 183 -16.59 15.05 23.46
C GLU A 183 -17.12 13.73 22.89
N ASP A 184 -17.74 12.92 23.75
CA ASP A 184 -18.32 11.61 23.43
C ASP A 184 -19.32 11.65 22.25
N GLU A 185 -19.97 12.79 22.00
CA GLU A 185 -20.88 12.97 20.85
C GLU A 185 -20.14 13.07 19.50
N LYS A 186 -18.99 13.76 19.42
CA LYS A 186 -18.24 13.87 18.15
C LYS A 186 -17.51 12.58 17.81
N ALA A 187 -17.07 11.83 18.82
CA ALA A 187 -16.40 10.54 18.62
C ALA A 187 -17.34 9.51 17.99
N ALA A 188 -18.61 9.47 18.42
CA ALA A 188 -19.63 8.59 17.86
C ALA A 188 -20.00 8.94 16.41
N GLU A 189 -20.23 10.23 16.11
CA GLU A 189 -20.54 10.70 14.75
C GLU A 189 -19.35 10.46 13.79
N THR A 190 -18.12 10.65 14.29
CA THR A 190 -16.90 10.36 13.52
C THR A 190 -16.76 8.86 13.27
N ALA A 191 -17.03 8.00 14.26
CA ALA A 191 -16.98 6.54 14.10
C ALA A 191 -17.99 6.02 13.07
N GLU A 192 -19.18 6.61 13.00
CA GLU A 192 -20.22 6.22 12.05
C GLU A 192 -19.84 6.61 10.60
N LEU A 193 -19.23 7.78 10.41
CA LEU A 193 -18.67 8.18 9.11
C LEU A 193 -17.45 7.35 8.69
N LEU A 194 -16.66 6.86 9.64
CA LEU A 194 -15.46 6.05 9.37
C LEU A 194 -15.78 4.60 8.97
N LYS A 195 -16.96 4.07 9.31
CA LYS A 195 -17.42 2.76 8.84
C LYS A 195 -17.60 2.73 7.31
N ASP A 196 -17.79 3.88 6.68
CA ASP A 196 -17.92 4.06 5.24
C ASP A 196 -16.58 4.34 4.51
N LEU A 197 -15.42 4.16 5.16
CA LEU A 197 -14.10 4.34 4.51
C LEU A 197 -13.84 3.36 3.35
N PHE A 198 -14.63 2.29 3.25
CA PHE A 198 -14.63 1.36 2.13
C PHE A 198 -16.07 1.23 1.60
N PRO A 199 -16.61 2.23 0.88
CA PRO A 199 -17.96 2.15 0.36
C PRO A 199 -18.09 0.91 -0.52
N ASP A 200 -19.27 0.27 -0.52
CA ASP A 200 -19.58 -0.88 -1.38
C ASP A 200 -19.20 -0.54 -2.83
N PHE A 201 -18.01 -0.96 -3.26
CA PHE A 201 -17.61 -0.92 -4.66
C PHE A 201 -18.39 -2.02 -5.34
N SER A 202 -19.65 -1.72 -5.67
CA SER A 202 -20.33 -2.45 -6.73
C SER A 202 -19.36 -2.43 -7.89
N TYR A 203 -18.87 -3.60 -8.29
CA TYR A 203 -18.06 -3.76 -9.48
C TYR A 203 -18.92 -3.23 -10.62
N VAL A 204 -18.80 -1.93 -10.93
CA VAL A 204 -19.60 -1.28 -11.95
C VAL A 204 -19.12 -1.89 -13.25
N LYS A 205 -19.75 -3.01 -13.63
CA LYS A 205 -19.91 -3.40 -15.02
C LYS A 205 -20.53 -2.17 -15.67
N ARG A 206 -19.69 -1.27 -16.19
CA ARG A 206 -20.12 -0.23 -17.12
C ARG A 206 -20.76 -0.99 -18.28
N LYS A 207 -22.08 -1.18 -18.22
CA LYS A 207 -22.87 -1.65 -19.35
C LYS A 207 -22.59 -0.64 -20.45
N ARG A 208 -21.80 -1.01 -21.46
CA ARG A 208 -21.67 -0.23 -22.69
C ARG A 208 -23.09 0.02 -23.20
N LYS A 209 -23.51 1.29 -23.23
CA LYS A 209 -24.72 1.64 -23.98
C LYS A 209 -24.46 1.24 -25.44
N PRO A 210 -25.35 0.50 -26.10
CA PRO A 210 -25.21 0.23 -27.52
C PRO A 210 -25.20 1.57 -28.28
N LYS A 211 -24.30 1.72 -29.25
CA LYS A 211 -24.34 2.84 -30.20
C LYS A 211 -25.73 2.82 -30.85
N LYS A 212 -26.44 3.95 -30.79
CA LYS A 212 -27.60 4.16 -31.66
C LYS A 212 -27.08 4.26 -33.10
N GLU A 213 -27.75 3.53 -34.00
CA GLU A 213 -27.62 3.66 -35.46
C GLU A 213 -27.93 5.09 -35.92
#